data_AF-A0A7S2VMG8-F1
#
_entry.id   AF-A0A7S2VMG8-F1
#
_cell.length_a   1.000
_cell.length_b   1.000
_cell.length_c   1.000
_cell.angle_alpha   90.00
_cell.angle_beta   90.00
_cell.angle_gamma   90.00
#
_symmetry.space_group_name_H-M   'P 1'
#
loop_
_entity.id
_entity.type
_entity.pdbx_description
1 polymer ?
#
loop_
_entity_poly.entity_id
_entity_poly.type
_entity_poly.pdbx_seq_one_letter_code
_entity_poly.pdbx_strand_id
1 'polypeptide(L)'
;VACPQFLALGPIYHALHSAFRGALGVRDGGHALLPSAGAAVGAGLVETLLTFGSQSRNAQMAYNNSMVAFSSIQDGARIRVPLNKTYQVWGSGAGAMLSRNMLSAASVRTLSPWVQERVSLPGAGKAAQAVLCDVGCSVCVCTLTAPLNQLFNYMATTPQAKTAPSAERWSMAWQFVQKQYFVPLPRSREDPSEPRRYSWRVSGIAARDFAMRTMYVTTVFTLYMSIERTLCAAMAR
;
A
#
# COMPACT_ATOMS: atom_id res chain seq x y z
N VAL A 1 6.39 8.39 7.94
CA VAL A 1 5.83 9.62 7.31
C VAL A 1 4.37 9.32 7.04
N ALA A 2 3.42 9.97 7.72
CA ALA A 2 2.01 9.67 7.50
C ALA A 2 1.10 10.89 7.67
N CYS A 3 1.20 11.69 8.75
CA CYS A 3 0.20 12.74 8.98
C CYS A 3 0.13 13.89 7.95
N PRO A 4 1.23 14.44 7.37
CA PRO A 4 1.11 15.58 6.46
C PRO A 4 0.56 15.22 5.07
N GLN A 5 0.77 13.97 4.63
CA GLN A 5 0.40 13.53 3.27
C GLN A 5 -1.11 13.44 3.10
N PHE A 6 -1.83 12.90 4.09
CA PHE A 6 -3.28 12.77 4.01
C PHE A 6 -4.02 14.11 4.03
N LEU A 7 -3.46 15.12 4.71
CA LEU A 7 -4.03 16.48 4.71
C LEU A 7 -3.97 17.13 3.32
N ALA A 8 -2.88 16.93 2.57
CA ALA A 8 -2.76 17.47 1.22
C ALA A 8 -3.59 16.69 0.18
N LEU A 9 -3.75 15.38 0.37
CA LEU A 9 -4.46 14.53 -0.59
C LEU A 9 -6.00 14.64 -0.51
N GLY A 10 -6.55 15.04 0.64
CA GLY A 10 -7.99 15.27 0.79
C GLY A 10 -8.56 16.27 -0.22
N PRO A 11 -8.06 17.52 -0.25
CA PRO A 11 -8.49 18.53 -1.22
C PRO A 11 -8.30 18.09 -2.67
N ILE A 12 -7.18 17.42 -2.98
CA ILE A 12 -6.87 16.94 -4.33
C ILE A 12 -7.91 15.90 -4.78
N TYR A 13 -8.26 14.95 -3.90
CA TYR A 13 -9.32 14.00 -4.18
C TYR A 13 -10.66 14.70 -4.45
N HIS A 14 -11.07 15.66 -3.62
CA HIS A 14 -12.36 16.36 -3.80
C HIS A 14 -12.41 17.16 -5.10
N ALA A 15 -11.30 17.82 -5.48
CA ALA A 15 -11.16 18.51 -6.76
C ALA A 15 -11.23 17.55 -7.96
N LEU A 16 -10.58 16.39 -7.87
CA LEU A 16 -10.68 15.35 -8.90
C LEU A 16 -12.09 14.75 -8.96
N HIS A 17 -12.71 14.49 -7.81
CA HIS A 17 -14.04 13.91 -7.72
C HIS A 17 -15.10 14.83 -8.33
N SER A 18 -15.02 16.14 -8.09
CA SER A 18 -15.91 17.12 -8.72
C SER A 18 -15.70 17.20 -10.23
N ALA A 19 -14.44 17.21 -10.69
CA ALA A 19 -14.11 17.19 -12.12
C ALA A 19 -14.63 15.92 -12.82
N PHE A 20 -14.42 14.74 -12.24
CA PHE A 20 -14.91 13.48 -12.80
C PHE A 20 -16.43 13.40 -12.81
N ARG A 21 -17.11 13.90 -11.78
CA ARG A 21 -18.59 14.00 -11.78
C ARG A 21 -19.11 14.90 -12.89
N GLY A 22 -18.48 16.05 -13.08
CA GLY A 22 -18.83 16.98 -14.16
C GLY A 22 -18.63 16.36 -15.54
N ALA A 23 -17.48 15.71 -15.77
CA ALA A 23 -17.17 15.04 -17.02
C ALA A 23 -18.12 13.87 -17.34
N LEU A 24 -18.60 13.16 -16.32
CA LEU A 24 -19.51 12.01 -16.47
C LEU A 24 -20.99 12.41 -16.39
N GLY A 25 -21.31 13.70 -16.27
CA GLY A 25 -22.71 14.18 -16.21
C GLY A 25 -23.50 13.67 -14.99
N VAL A 26 -22.83 13.21 -13.92
CA VAL A 26 -23.49 12.63 -12.75
C VAL A 26 -24.10 13.75 -11.90
N ARG A 27 -25.42 13.90 -11.96
CA ARG A 27 -26.16 15.01 -11.31
C ARG A 27 -26.79 14.72 -9.93
N ASP A 28 -26.72 13.49 -9.40
CA ASP A 28 -27.47 13.14 -8.18
C ASP A 28 -26.65 12.88 -6.89
N GLY A 29 -27.30 13.18 -5.77
CA GLY A 29 -26.83 13.21 -4.37
C GLY A 29 -26.56 11.86 -3.68
N GLY A 30 -26.20 10.82 -4.43
CA GLY A 30 -25.72 9.53 -3.90
C GLY A 30 -24.21 9.32 -4.10
N HIS A 31 -23.62 8.26 -3.53
CA HIS A 31 -22.22 7.94 -3.80
C HIS A 31 -22.04 7.40 -5.23
N ALA A 32 -21.21 8.09 -6.03
CA ALA A 32 -20.92 7.70 -7.40
C ALA A 32 -19.58 6.95 -7.45
N LEU A 33 -19.67 5.61 -7.53
CA LEU A 33 -18.53 4.68 -7.59
C LEU A 33 -17.46 5.08 -8.61
N LEU A 34 -17.88 5.32 -9.85
CA LEU A 34 -16.97 5.58 -10.98
C LEU A 34 -16.18 6.89 -10.78
N PRO A 35 -16.83 8.05 -10.52
CA PRO A 35 -16.12 9.28 -10.18
C PRO A 35 -15.21 9.15 -8.96
N SER A 36 -15.66 8.46 -7.91
CA SER A 36 -14.85 8.22 -6.71
C SER A 36 -13.64 7.36 -6.97
N ALA A 37 -13.78 6.29 -7.76
CA ALA A 37 -12.68 5.43 -8.13
C ALA A 37 -11.64 6.20 -8.95
N GLY A 38 -12.08 6.95 -9.98
CA GLY A 38 -11.20 7.78 -10.80
C GLY A 38 -10.45 8.84 -9.99
N ALA A 39 -11.15 9.54 -9.11
CA ALA A 39 -10.55 10.51 -8.21
C ALA A 39 -9.57 9.88 -7.22
N ALA A 40 -9.88 8.68 -6.71
CA ALA A 40 -9.00 7.93 -5.83
C ALA A 40 -7.71 7.49 -6.53
N VAL A 41 -7.77 7.00 -7.78
CA VAL A 41 -6.53 6.64 -8.49
C VAL A 41 -5.71 7.87 -8.86
N GLY A 42 -6.36 8.98 -9.25
CA GLY A 42 -5.68 10.24 -9.50
C GLY A 42 -4.99 10.79 -8.24
N ALA A 43 -5.66 10.75 -7.09
CA ALA A 43 -5.06 11.11 -5.81
C ALA A 43 -3.89 10.18 -5.45
N GLY A 44 -4.02 8.87 -5.67
CA GLY A 44 -2.94 7.90 -5.48
C GLY A 44 -1.72 8.15 -6.37
N LEU A 45 -1.94 8.57 -7.63
CA LEU A 45 -0.86 8.97 -8.54
C LEU A 45 -0.14 10.23 -8.03
N VAL A 46 -0.88 11.27 -7.64
CA VAL A 46 -0.31 12.49 -7.09
C VAL A 46 0.48 12.20 -5.82
N GLU A 47 -0.06 11.36 -4.94
CA GLU A 47 0.67 10.88 -3.75
C GLU A 47 1.99 10.21 -4.14
N THR A 48 1.99 9.32 -5.12
CA THR A 48 3.23 8.67 -5.57
C THR A 48 4.24 9.69 -6.08
N LEU A 49 3.84 10.62 -6.94
CA LEU A 49 4.75 11.62 -7.51
C LEU A 49 5.37 12.52 -6.44
N LEU A 50 4.58 12.94 -5.45
CA LEU A 50 5.05 13.80 -4.36
C LEU A 50 5.97 13.06 -3.38
N THR A 51 5.76 11.77 -3.20
CA THR A 51 6.32 11.04 -2.06
C THR A 51 7.32 9.97 -2.43
N PHE A 52 7.46 9.61 -3.71
CA PHE A 52 8.38 8.57 -4.17
C PHE A 52 9.80 8.81 -3.68
N GLY A 53 10.41 9.96 -4.00
CA GLY A 53 11.80 10.25 -3.64
C GLY A 53 12.05 10.23 -2.13
N SER A 54 11.13 10.79 -1.34
CA SER A 54 11.24 10.78 0.13
C SER A 54 11.05 9.38 0.74
N GLN A 55 10.09 8.58 0.24
CA GLN A 55 9.86 7.21 0.71
C GLN A 55 11.01 6.28 0.31
N SER A 56 11.51 6.37 -0.93
CA SER A 56 12.67 5.58 -1.37
C SER A 56 13.92 5.92 -0.55
N ARG A 57 14.17 7.21 -0.30
CA ARG A 57 15.30 7.63 0.55
C ARG A 57 15.16 7.10 1.97
N ASN A 58 13.97 7.17 2.56
CA ASN A 58 13.72 6.62 3.90
C ASN A 58 13.94 5.11 3.96
N ALA A 59 13.47 4.35 2.97
CA ALA A 59 13.70 2.91 2.88
C ALA A 59 15.19 2.58 2.77
N GLN A 60 15.94 3.35 1.97
CA GLN A 60 17.39 3.17 1.81
C GLN A 60 18.16 3.54 3.07
N MET A 61 17.77 4.60 3.79
CA MET A 61 18.37 4.94 5.09
C MET A 61 18.11 3.85 6.13
N ALA A 62 16.87 3.34 6.21
CA ALA A 62 16.53 2.25 7.11
C ALA A 62 17.34 0.99 6.78
N TYR A 63 17.41 0.61 5.50
CA TYR A 63 18.21 -0.52 5.03
C TYR A 63 19.70 -0.37 5.39
N ASN A 64 20.29 0.80 5.09
CA ASN A 64 21.68 1.08 5.41
C ASN A 64 21.95 1.02 6.92
N ASN A 65 21.01 1.48 7.76
CA ASN A 65 21.14 1.36 9.22
C ASN A 65 21.04 -0.10 9.69
N SER A 66 20.11 -0.88 9.14
CA SER A 66 19.95 -2.30 9.51
C SER A 66 21.12 -3.16 9.05
N MET A 67 21.66 -2.92 7.86
CA MET A 67 22.86 -3.64 7.34
C MET A 67 24.14 -3.26 8.08
N VAL A 68 24.21 -2.08 8.68
CA VAL A 68 25.30 -1.68 9.59
C VAL A 68 25.22 -2.46 10.91
N ALA A 69 24.03 -2.83 11.36
CA ALA A 69 23.83 -3.57 12.63
C ALA A 69 24.03 -5.09 12.50
N PHE A 70 23.76 -5.69 11.33
CA PHE A 70 23.65 -7.16 11.18
C PHE A 70 24.68 -7.82 10.26
N SER A 71 25.82 -7.16 9.99
CA SER A 71 26.91 -7.54 9.07
C SER A 71 26.74 -7.07 7.62
N SER A 72 27.70 -6.24 7.19
CA SER A 72 27.97 -5.93 5.78
C SER A 72 29.45 -5.57 5.62
N ILE A 73 30.33 -6.51 5.99
CA ILE A 73 31.71 -6.53 5.51
C ILE A 73 31.77 -7.67 4.50
N GLN A 74 31.69 -7.31 3.22
CA GLN A 74 32.09 -8.18 2.13
C GLN A 74 33.32 -7.48 1.53
N ASP A 75 34.48 -8.14 1.58
CA ASP A 75 35.76 -7.61 1.09
C ASP A 75 36.21 -6.26 1.69
N GLY A 76 35.99 -6.05 3.00
CA GLY A 76 36.49 -4.86 3.71
C GLY A 76 35.73 -3.54 3.43
N ALA A 77 34.77 -3.53 2.51
CA ALA A 77 33.97 -2.35 2.17
C ALA A 77 32.52 -2.48 2.67
N ARG A 78 32.02 -1.42 3.31
CA ARG A 78 30.60 -1.31 3.70
C ARG A 78 29.73 -1.17 2.45
N ILE A 79 28.91 -2.16 2.14
CA ILE A 79 27.93 -2.07 1.05
C ILE A 79 26.80 -1.14 1.50
N ARG A 80 26.83 0.12 1.04
CA ARG A 80 25.77 1.11 1.26
C ARG A 80 25.01 1.34 -0.02
N VAL A 81 23.67 1.33 0.08
CA VAL A 81 22.81 1.68 -1.04
C VAL A 81 22.83 3.20 -1.20
N PRO A 82 23.08 3.74 -2.41
CA PRO A 82 23.05 5.17 -2.64
C PRO A 82 21.64 5.72 -2.40
N LEU A 83 21.58 6.83 -1.66
CA LEU A 83 20.34 7.50 -1.31
C LEU A 83 19.77 8.24 -2.53
N ASN A 84 18.50 8.01 -2.82
CA ASN A 84 17.77 8.76 -3.84
C ASN A 84 17.60 10.22 -3.39
N LYS A 85 17.53 11.11 -4.37
CA LYS A 85 17.20 12.52 -4.14
C LYS A 85 15.73 12.63 -3.75
N THR A 86 15.42 13.52 -2.81
CA THR A 86 14.04 13.68 -2.27
C THR A 86 13.04 14.15 -3.33
N TYR A 87 13.50 14.92 -4.32
CA TYR A 87 12.69 15.42 -5.43
C TYR A 87 12.57 14.44 -6.61
N GLN A 88 13.13 13.24 -6.50
CA GLN A 88 12.96 12.22 -7.53
C GLN A 88 11.50 11.73 -7.52
N VAL A 89 10.80 11.89 -8.64
CA VAL A 89 9.37 11.57 -8.74
C VAL A 89 9.09 10.14 -9.22
N TRP A 90 10.08 9.48 -9.83
CA TRP A 90 9.94 8.14 -10.40
C TRP A 90 11.24 7.35 -10.38
N GLY A 91 11.14 6.01 -10.37
CA GLY A 91 12.30 5.11 -10.35
C GLY A 91 11.94 3.65 -10.09
N SER A 92 12.94 2.86 -9.71
CA SER A 92 12.74 1.44 -9.36
C SER A 92 11.76 1.31 -8.19
N GLY A 93 10.71 0.51 -8.36
CA GLY A 93 9.64 0.33 -7.36
C GLY A 93 8.49 1.34 -7.47
N ALA A 94 8.56 2.36 -8.34
CA ALA A 94 7.49 3.36 -8.47
C ALA A 94 6.15 2.74 -8.85
N GLY A 95 6.14 1.72 -9.72
CA GLY A 95 4.92 0.99 -10.06
C GLY A 95 4.29 0.27 -8.87
N ALA A 96 5.09 -0.39 -8.03
CA ALA A 96 4.59 -1.06 -6.82
C ALA A 96 4.03 -0.04 -5.81
N MET A 97 4.69 1.11 -5.67
CA MET A 97 4.22 2.21 -4.83
C MET A 97 2.94 2.85 -5.36
N LEU A 98 2.83 3.05 -6.67
CA LEU A 98 1.65 3.56 -7.33
C LEU A 98 0.45 2.65 -7.11
N SER A 99 0.58 1.35 -7.42
CA SER A 99 -0.48 0.38 -7.21
C SER A 99 -0.92 0.32 -5.75
N ARG A 100 0.04 0.39 -4.81
CA ARG A 100 -0.23 0.45 -3.37
C ARG A 100 -1.08 1.67 -3.01
N ASN A 101 -0.68 2.86 -3.48
CA ASN A 101 -1.37 4.12 -3.16
C ASN A 101 -2.76 4.18 -3.81
N MET A 102 -2.91 3.73 -5.06
CA MET A 102 -4.21 3.66 -5.74
C MET A 102 -5.19 2.76 -4.98
N LEU A 103 -4.75 1.56 -4.57
CA LEU A 103 -5.59 0.64 -3.79
C LEU A 103 -5.97 1.23 -2.43
N SER A 104 -5.01 1.84 -1.73
CA SER A 104 -5.24 2.52 -0.46
C SER A 104 -6.20 3.71 -0.57
N ALA A 105 -6.08 4.53 -1.61
CA ALA A 105 -7.01 5.64 -1.83
C ALA A 105 -8.40 5.12 -2.19
N ALA A 106 -8.50 4.12 -3.07
CA ALA A 106 -9.76 3.52 -3.48
C ALA A 106 -10.48 2.85 -2.31
N SER A 107 -9.76 2.22 -1.38
CA SER A 107 -10.38 1.56 -0.23
C SER A 107 -11.12 2.53 0.67
N VAL A 108 -10.50 3.68 0.94
CA VAL A 108 -11.03 4.67 1.88
C VAL A 108 -12.10 5.54 1.22
N ARG A 109 -11.92 5.88 -0.06
CA ARG A 109 -12.75 6.88 -0.75
C ARG A 109 -13.85 6.29 -1.63
N THR A 110 -13.77 5.01 -1.96
CA THR A 110 -14.72 4.34 -2.84
C THR A 110 -15.32 3.11 -2.18
N LEU A 111 -14.48 2.20 -1.69
CA LEU A 111 -14.98 0.93 -1.13
C LEU A 111 -15.69 1.15 0.21
N SER A 112 -15.12 1.92 1.14
CA SER A 112 -15.73 2.11 2.46
C SER A 112 -17.13 2.75 2.39
N PRO A 113 -17.34 3.89 1.70
CA PRO A 113 -18.69 4.47 1.65
C PRO A 113 -19.67 3.57 0.87
N TRP A 114 -19.20 2.85 -0.16
CA TRP A 114 -20.01 1.86 -0.88
C TRP A 114 -20.49 0.70 0.01
N VAL A 115 -19.65 0.23 0.93
CA VAL A 115 -20.01 -0.79 1.93
C VAL A 115 -20.97 -0.21 2.96
N GLN A 116 -20.74 1.02 3.43
CA GLN A 116 -21.62 1.68 4.42
C GLN A 116 -23.06 1.84 3.91
N GLU A 117 -23.25 2.11 2.62
CA GLU A 117 -24.59 2.20 2.00
C GLU A 117 -25.30 0.84 1.88
N ARG A 118 -24.55 -0.27 1.80
CA ARG A 118 -25.10 -1.62 1.56
C ARG A 118 -25.20 -2.48 2.79
N VAL A 119 -24.39 -2.22 3.81
CA VAL A 119 -24.32 -3.02 5.03
C VAL A 119 -24.87 -2.19 6.17
N SER A 120 -26.07 -2.55 6.65
CA SER A 120 -26.60 -2.04 7.92
C SER A 120 -26.19 -3.00 9.04
N LEU A 121 -25.51 -2.48 10.06
CA LEU A 121 -25.12 -3.27 11.23
C LEU A 121 -26.18 -3.08 12.32
N PRO A 122 -27.03 -4.09 12.59
CA PRO A 122 -28.08 -3.96 13.60
C PRO A 122 -27.46 -3.70 14.97
N GLY A 123 -27.97 -2.66 15.66
CA GLY A 123 -27.48 -2.25 16.99
C GLY A 123 -26.28 -1.30 16.99
N ALA A 124 -25.67 -1.00 15.84
CA ALA A 124 -24.62 0.01 15.73
C ALA A 124 -25.21 1.38 15.35
N GLY A 125 -24.83 2.44 16.07
CA GLY A 125 -25.13 3.81 15.63
C GLY A 125 -24.40 4.16 14.31
N LYS A 126 -24.91 5.12 13.54
CA LYS A 126 -24.35 5.50 12.21
C LYS A 126 -22.85 5.78 12.25
N ALA A 127 -22.37 6.43 13.31
CA ALA A 127 -20.94 6.71 13.49
C ALA A 127 -20.12 5.43 13.73
N ALA A 128 -20.61 4.52 14.57
CA ALA A 128 -19.95 3.25 14.86
C ALA A 128 -19.93 2.34 13.62
N GLN A 129 -21.03 2.29 12.87
CA GLN A 129 -21.11 1.57 11.59
C GLN A 129 -20.08 2.11 10.59
N ALA A 130 -19.95 3.43 10.44
CA ALA A 130 -18.97 4.03 9.53
C ALA A 130 -17.53 3.65 9.91
N VAL A 131 -17.18 3.70 11.19
CA VAL A 131 -15.86 3.30 11.70
C VAL A 131 -15.58 1.82 11.46
N LEU A 132 -16.56 0.94 11.72
CA LEU A 132 -16.40 -0.50 11.51
C LEU A 132 -16.22 -0.83 10.02
N CYS A 133 -16.97 -0.17 9.13
CA CYS A 133 -16.78 -0.31 7.69
C CYS A 133 -15.41 0.20 7.23
N ASP A 134 -14.94 1.34 7.75
CA ASP A 134 -13.60 1.87 7.45
C ASP A 134 -12.50 0.89 7.90
N VAL A 135 -12.63 0.33 9.10
CA VAL A 135 -11.70 -0.66 9.65
C VAL A 135 -11.71 -1.93 8.80
N GLY A 136 -12.88 -2.50 8.53
CA GLY A 136 -13.01 -3.72 7.73
C GLY A 136 -12.43 -3.56 6.31
N CYS A 137 -12.76 -2.47 5.63
CA CYS A 137 -12.22 -2.17 4.30
C CYS A 137 -10.70 -1.97 4.33
N SER A 138 -10.19 -1.27 5.35
CA SER A 138 -8.76 -1.03 5.51
C SER A 138 -8.00 -2.33 5.77
N VAL A 139 -8.52 -3.24 6.59
CA VAL A 139 -7.92 -4.57 6.82
C VAL A 139 -7.81 -5.35 5.51
N CYS A 140 -8.92 -5.44 4.75
CA CYS A 140 -8.94 -6.15 3.47
C CYS A 140 -7.97 -5.56 2.44
N VAL A 141 -7.83 -4.23 2.39
CA VAL A 141 -6.89 -3.60 1.45
C VAL A 141 -5.45 -3.63 1.96
N CYS A 142 -5.23 -3.68 3.28
CA CYS A 142 -3.89 -3.85 3.84
C CYS A 142 -3.28 -5.19 3.45
N THR A 143 -4.06 -6.27 3.36
CA THR A 143 -3.56 -7.57 2.89
C THR A 143 -3.13 -7.51 1.42
N LEU A 144 -3.84 -6.77 0.58
CA LEU A 144 -3.48 -6.58 -0.83
C LEU A 144 -2.27 -5.65 -1.01
N THR A 145 -2.16 -4.61 -0.17
CA THR A 145 -1.12 -3.58 -0.30
C THR A 145 0.18 -3.92 0.41
N ALA A 146 0.19 -4.85 1.38
CA ALA A 146 1.41 -5.28 2.06
C ALA A 146 2.47 -5.89 1.13
N PRO A 147 2.15 -6.85 0.22
CA PRO A 147 3.15 -7.38 -0.69
C PRO A 147 3.66 -6.30 -1.66
N LEU A 148 2.81 -5.38 -2.11
CA LEU A 148 3.21 -4.24 -2.93
C LEU A 148 4.17 -3.30 -2.19
N ASN A 149 3.92 -3.09 -0.89
CA ASN A 149 4.79 -2.27 -0.05
C ASN A 149 6.16 -2.93 0.17
N GLN A 150 6.19 -4.23 0.43
CA GLN A 150 7.46 -4.96 0.56
C GLN A 150 8.21 -5.00 -0.76
N LEU A 151 7.49 -5.16 -1.87
CA LEU A 151 8.06 -5.09 -3.19
C LEU A 151 8.68 -3.71 -3.48
N PHE A 152 7.99 -2.62 -3.13
CA PHE A 152 8.55 -1.28 -3.23
C PHE A 152 9.84 -1.14 -2.43
N ASN A 153 9.84 -1.58 -1.16
CA ASN A 153 11.03 -1.52 -0.31
C ASN A 153 12.20 -2.30 -0.93
N TYR A 154 11.96 -3.54 -1.36
CA TYR A 154 12.95 -4.37 -2.02
C TYR A 154 13.53 -3.70 -3.27
N MET A 155 12.68 -3.15 -4.14
CA MET A 155 13.09 -2.48 -5.37
C MET A 155 13.84 -1.17 -5.11
N ALA A 156 13.51 -0.46 -4.04
CA ALA A 156 14.18 0.77 -3.63
C ALA A 156 15.57 0.51 -3.03
N THR A 157 15.76 -0.63 -2.37
CA THR A 157 16.99 -0.96 -1.62
C THR A 157 17.93 -1.92 -2.36
N THR A 158 17.48 -2.63 -3.38
CA THR A 158 18.31 -3.60 -4.12
C THR A 158 19.08 -2.92 -5.27
N PRO A 159 20.43 -2.84 -5.24
CA PRO A 159 21.20 -2.19 -6.30
C PRO A 159 21.02 -2.85 -7.67
N GLN A 160 20.98 -4.18 -7.72
CA GLN A 160 20.80 -4.96 -8.96
C GLN A 160 19.46 -4.65 -9.63
N ALA A 161 18.41 -4.44 -8.84
CA ALA A 161 17.09 -4.06 -9.35
C ALA A 161 17.10 -2.64 -9.98
N LYS A 162 18.03 -1.75 -9.59
CA LYS A 162 18.14 -0.41 -10.19
C LYS A 162 18.76 -0.46 -11.58
N THR A 163 19.70 -1.36 -11.84
CA THR A 163 20.43 -1.44 -13.12
C THR A 163 19.82 -2.43 -14.11
N ALA A 164 19.03 -3.40 -13.64
CA ALA A 164 18.45 -4.42 -14.50
C ALA A 164 17.39 -3.87 -15.49
N PRO A 165 17.22 -4.50 -16.66
CA PRO A 165 16.10 -4.24 -17.58
C PRO A 165 14.73 -4.51 -16.95
N SER A 166 13.67 -3.86 -17.46
CA SER A 166 12.31 -3.93 -16.88
C SER A 166 11.75 -5.36 -16.72
N ALA A 167 12.04 -6.26 -17.67
CA ALA A 167 11.58 -7.65 -17.59
C ALA A 167 12.30 -8.44 -16.48
N GLU A 168 13.62 -8.28 -16.35
CA GLU A 168 14.40 -8.91 -15.30
C GLU A 168 14.04 -8.37 -13.91
N ARG A 169 13.77 -7.07 -13.81
CA ARG A 169 13.23 -6.45 -12.59
C ARG A 169 11.95 -7.12 -12.14
N TRP A 170 11.07 -7.48 -13.08
CA TRP A 170 9.81 -8.14 -12.76
C TRP A 170 10.02 -9.59 -12.31
N SER A 171 10.97 -10.29 -12.92
CA SER A 171 11.39 -11.61 -12.45
C SER A 171 11.96 -11.56 -11.02
N MET A 172 12.85 -10.59 -10.72
CA MET A 172 13.39 -10.39 -9.38
C MET A 172 12.29 -10.05 -8.36
N ALA A 173 11.35 -9.18 -8.75
CA ALA A 173 10.17 -8.82 -7.96
C ALA A 173 9.33 -10.05 -7.60
N TRP A 174 9.02 -10.88 -8.59
CA TRP A 174 8.24 -12.10 -8.40
C TRP A 174 8.95 -13.11 -7.51
N GLN A 175 10.24 -13.35 -7.75
CA GLN A 175 11.05 -14.24 -6.93
C GLN A 175 11.15 -13.76 -5.48
N PHE A 176 11.25 -12.44 -5.26
CA PHE A 176 11.24 -11.86 -3.92
C PHE A 176 9.92 -12.16 -3.21
N VAL A 177 8.77 -11.89 -3.84
CA VAL A 177 7.45 -12.18 -3.26
C VAL A 177 7.31 -13.67 -2.96
N GLN A 178 7.72 -14.55 -3.88
CA GLN A 178 7.68 -15.99 -3.66
C GLN A 178 8.49 -16.41 -2.43
N LYS A 179 9.74 -15.96 -2.32
CA LYS A 179 10.63 -16.30 -1.19
C LYS A 179 10.17 -15.69 0.13
N GLN A 180 9.61 -14.48 0.09
CA GLN A 180 9.18 -13.76 1.29
C GLN A 180 7.92 -14.39 1.91
N TYR A 181 6.97 -14.81 1.06
CA TYR A 181 5.64 -15.23 1.50
C TYR A 181 5.43 -16.75 1.49
N PHE A 182 6.20 -17.51 0.72
CA PHE A 182 6.02 -18.96 0.59
C PHE A 182 7.28 -19.73 0.99
N VAL A 183 7.13 -20.61 1.97
CA VAL A 183 8.17 -21.54 2.41
C VAL A 183 7.84 -22.92 1.85
N PRO A 184 8.72 -23.53 1.03
CA PRO A 184 8.51 -24.89 0.57
C PRO A 184 8.73 -25.87 1.74
N LEU A 185 7.71 -26.65 2.06
CA LEU A 185 7.86 -27.82 2.90
C LEU A 185 8.15 -29.04 2.01
N PRO A 186 9.23 -29.79 2.29
CA PRO A 186 9.37 -31.12 1.71
C PRO A 186 8.26 -32.00 2.31
N ARG A 187 7.36 -32.51 1.46
CA ARG A 187 6.44 -33.56 1.91
C ARG A 187 7.27 -34.82 2.17
N SER A 188 7.03 -35.48 3.31
CA SER A 188 7.72 -36.73 3.63
C SER A 188 7.50 -37.72 2.48
N ARG A 189 8.60 -38.30 2.00
CA ARG A 189 8.62 -39.17 0.83
C ARG A 189 8.01 -40.52 1.21
N GLU A 190 6.77 -40.78 0.81
CA GLU A 190 6.16 -42.11 0.98
C GLU A 190 6.69 -43.11 -0.07
N ASP A 191 7.10 -42.66 -1.26
CA ASP A 191 7.58 -43.53 -2.33
C ASP A 191 8.82 -42.96 -3.07
N PRO A 192 9.89 -43.73 -3.30
CA PRO A 192 11.09 -43.26 -4.00
C PRO A 192 10.92 -42.88 -5.47
N SER A 193 9.87 -43.38 -6.13
CA SER A 193 9.61 -43.23 -7.55
C SER A 193 8.81 -41.96 -7.90
N GLU A 194 8.17 -41.31 -6.92
CA GLU A 194 7.35 -40.12 -7.17
C GLU A 194 8.18 -38.82 -7.30
N PRO A 195 7.79 -37.90 -8.21
CA PRO A 195 8.39 -36.57 -8.27
C PRO A 195 8.17 -35.82 -6.95
N ARG A 196 9.20 -35.11 -6.46
CA ARG A 196 9.13 -34.33 -5.22
C ARG A 196 7.95 -33.35 -5.25
N ARG A 197 6.88 -33.67 -4.52
CA ARG A 197 5.77 -32.76 -4.27
C ARG A 197 6.13 -31.82 -3.14
N TYR A 198 6.27 -30.53 -3.48
CA TYR A 198 6.42 -29.47 -2.50
C TYR A 198 5.03 -29.01 -2.04
N SER A 199 4.82 -28.93 -0.73
CA SER A 199 3.69 -28.16 -0.19
C SER A 199 4.18 -26.78 0.21
N TRP A 200 3.35 -25.76 0.06
CA TRP A 200 3.72 -24.38 0.37
C TRP A 200 3.09 -23.96 1.70
N ARG A 201 3.90 -23.41 2.61
CA ARG A 201 3.41 -22.75 3.83
C ARG A 201 3.58 -21.25 3.72
N VAL A 202 2.59 -20.53 4.23
CA VAL A 202 2.71 -19.07 4.41
C VAL A 202 3.78 -18.82 5.47
N SER A 203 4.76 -17.97 5.15
CA SER A 203 5.84 -17.61 6.07
C SER A 203 5.29 -16.90 7.32
N GLY A 204 5.84 -17.17 8.50
CA GLY A 204 5.52 -16.41 9.71
C GLY A 204 5.86 -14.91 9.59
N ILE A 205 6.80 -14.57 8.71
CA ILE A 205 7.16 -13.19 8.36
C ILE A 205 5.99 -12.48 7.69
N ALA A 206 5.21 -13.20 6.87
CA ALA A 206 4.01 -12.67 6.23
C ALA A 206 3.00 -12.21 7.29
N ALA A 207 2.72 -13.04 8.30
CA ALA A 207 1.79 -12.72 9.36
C ALA A 207 2.20 -11.45 10.13
N ARG A 208 3.48 -11.33 10.49
CA ARG A 208 4.04 -10.13 11.14
C ARG A 208 3.88 -8.89 10.25
N ASP A 209 4.26 -9.00 8.98
CA ASP A 209 4.24 -7.87 8.05
C ASP A 209 2.80 -7.40 7.76
N PHE A 210 1.85 -8.35 7.63
CA PHE A 210 0.43 -8.05 7.50
C PHE A 210 -0.12 -7.39 8.76
N ALA A 211 0.20 -7.93 9.95
CA ALA A 211 -0.28 -7.39 11.23
C ALA A 211 0.21 -5.96 11.46
N MET A 212 1.52 -5.72 11.32
CA MET A 212 2.12 -4.40 11.50
C MET A 212 1.53 -3.37 10.53
N ARG A 213 1.40 -3.74 9.25
CA ARG A 213 0.83 -2.84 8.24
C ARG A 213 -0.65 -2.56 8.51
N THR A 214 -1.42 -3.60 8.81
CA THR A 214 -2.85 -3.49 9.07
C THR A 214 -3.11 -2.60 10.26
N MET A 215 -2.42 -2.82 11.39
CA MET A 215 -2.55 -1.99 12.58
C MET A 215 -2.23 -0.53 12.27
N TYR A 216 -1.06 -0.25 11.68
CA TYR A 216 -0.64 1.12 11.41
C TYR A 216 -1.56 1.85 10.43
N VAL A 217 -1.79 1.26 9.26
CA VAL A 217 -2.54 1.90 8.17
C VAL A 217 -4.01 2.06 8.53
N THR A 218 -4.62 1.03 9.15
CA THR A 218 -6.03 1.10 9.57
C THR A 218 -6.23 2.17 10.61
N THR A 219 -5.36 2.27 11.63
CA THR A 219 -5.46 3.34 12.62
C THR A 219 -5.35 4.72 11.99
N VAL A 220 -4.37 4.94 11.11
CA VAL A 220 -4.19 6.23 10.43
C VAL A 220 -5.39 6.58 9.54
N PHE A 221 -5.91 5.62 8.77
CA PHE A 221 -7.06 5.84 7.88
C PHE A 221 -8.34 6.11 8.65
N THR A 222 -8.61 5.35 9.72
CA THR A 222 -9.80 5.57 10.54
C THR A 222 -9.75 6.94 11.23
N LEU A 223 -8.59 7.35 11.76
CA LEU A 223 -8.40 8.68 12.35
C LEU A 223 -8.63 9.77 11.31
N TYR A 224 -8.04 9.62 10.13
CA TYR A 224 -8.20 10.58 9.04
C TYR A 224 -9.65 10.71 8.60
N MET A 225 -10.35 9.60 8.35
CA MET A 225 -11.75 9.61 7.92
C MET A 225 -12.66 10.21 8.99
N SER A 226 -12.35 9.97 10.26
CA SER A 226 -13.08 10.60 11.37
C SER A 226 -12.91 12.13 11.33
N ILE A 227 -11.67 12.62 11.20
CA ILE A 227 -11.38 14.06 11.10
C ILE A 227 -12.05 14.67 9.85
N GLU A 228 -11.91 14.04 8.69
CA GLU A 228 -12.48 14.52 7.43
C GLU A 228 -14.01 14.65 7.53
N ARG A 229 -14.69 13.62 8.06
CA ARG A 229 -16.15 13.69 8.28
C ARG A 229 -16.54 14.81 9.23
N THR A 230 -15.82 15.01 10.33
CA THR A 230 -16.11 16.08 11.29
C THR A 230 -15.93 17.47 10.64
N LEU A 231 -14.87 17.67 9.86
CA LEU A 231 -14.61 18.94 9.18
C LEU A 231 -15.64 19.21 8.08
N CYS A 232 -15.96 18.21 7.25
CA CYS A 232 -17.00 18.33 6.23
C CYS A 232 -18.37 18.63 6.85
N ALA A 233 -18.71 18.01 7.99
CA ALA A 233 -19.95 18.28 8.70
C ALA A 233 -19.98 19.69 9.32
N ALA A 234 -18.83 20.22 9.76
CA ALA A 234 -18.73 21.58 10.29
C ALA A 234 -18.86 22.65 9.18
N MET A 235 -18.32 22.39 7.99
CA MET A 235 -18.41 23.30 6.83
C MET A 235 -19.76 23.27 6.12
N ALA A 236 -20.57 22.24 6.35
CA ALA A 236 -21.93 22.13 5.79
C ALA A 236 -23.02 22.80 6.67
N ARG A 237 -22.62 23.44 7.78
CA ARG A 237 -23.47 24.30 8.62
C ARG A 237 -23.26 25.76 8.28
#